data_AF-A0A4R2PKA1-F1
#
_entry.id   AF-A0A4R2PKA1-F1
#
_cell.length_a   1.000
_cell.length_b   1.000
_cell.length_c   1.000
_cell.angle_alpha   90.00
_cell.angle_beta   90.00
_cell.angle_gamma   90.00
#
_symmetry.space_group_name_H-M   'P 1'
#
loop_
_entity.id
_entity.type
_entity.pdbx_description
1 polymer ?
#
loop_
_entity_poly.entity_id
_entity_poly.type
_entity_poly.pdbx_seq_one_letter_code
_entity_poly.pdbx_strand_id
1 'polypeptide(L)'
;MSGVPAEHDDLRRRMARFLPLMDSTGHASGVLLRERLEFSRLFQTHSQEEQRAVVARAAAEPGFAPTAAAYRDQLDRLRADYSAHIAHWPPAAIGTDPAGYRAAVVTLQRRFHDLLAWEERHLL
;
A
#
# COMPACT_ATOMS: atom_id res chain seq x y z
N MET A 1 13.70 -19.51 1.30
CA MET A 1 13.49 -18.26 2.07
C MET A 1 13.90 -17.08 1.21
N SER A 2 13.16 -16.86 0.12
CA SER A 2 13.34 -15.71 -0.77
C SER A 2 11.95 -15.08 -0.84
N GLY A 3 11.78 -13.81 -0.50
CA GLY A 3 10.43 -13.24 -0.58
C GLY A 3 10.38 -11.73 -0.41
N VAL A 4 10.73 -11.23 0.77
CA VAL A 4 10.36 -9.85 1.17
C VAL A 4 10.85 -8.76 0.19
N PRO A 5 12.12 -8.78 -0.30
CA PRO A 5 12.53 -7.82 -1.33
C PRO A 5 11.77 -7.97 -2.65
N ALA A 6 11.44 -9.19 -3.07
CA ALA A 6 10.71 -9.45 -4.30
C ALA A 6 9.22 -9.08 -4.21
N GLU A 7 8.62 -9.22 -3.03
CA GLU A 7 7.26 -8.81 -2.69
C GLU A 7 7.15 -7.28 -2.64
N HIS A 8 8.10 -6.60 -2.00
CA HIS A 8 8.19 -5.14 -2.02
C HIS A 8 8.33 -4.61 -3.43
N ASP A 9 9.16 -5.26 -4.25
CA ASP A 9 9.30 -4.88 -5.66
C ASP A 9 8.01 -5.13 -6.46
N ASP A 10 7.20 -6.15 -6.14
CA ASP A 10 5.91 -6.34 -6.79
C ASP A 10 4.88 -5.28 -6.40
N LEU A 11 4.82 -4.93 -5.11
CA LEU A 11 4.02 -3.80 -4.61
C LEU A 11 4.38 -2.51 -5.33
N ARG A 12 5.67 -2.18 -5.40
CA ARG A 12 6.19 -0.99 -6.10
C ARG A 12 5.84 -1.01 -7.58
N ARG A 13 6.05 -2.13 -8.27
CA ARG A 13 5.72 -2.27 -9.70
C ARG A 13 4.23 -2.04 -9.95
N ARG A 14 3.35 -2.63 -9.14
CA ARG A 14 1.90 -2.45 -9.26
C ARG A 14 1.46 -1.03 -8.97
N MET A 15 2.01 -0.40 -7.94
CA MET A 15 1.79 1.03 -7.67
C MET A 15 2.18 1.89 -8.86
N ALA A 16 3.37 1.67 -9.43
CA ALA A 16 3.88 2.44 -10.56
C ALA A 16 3.00 2.31 -11.82
N ARG A 17 2.18 1.26 -11.94
CA ARG A 17 1.27 1.06 -13.08
C ARG A 17 0.05 1.98 -13.07
N PHE A 18 -0.35 2.54 -11.93
CA PHE A 18 -1.56 3.35 -11.86
C PHE A 18 -1.49 4.61 -12.73
N LEU A 19 -0.38 5.36 -12.68
CA LEU A 19 -0.27 6.61 -13.43
C LEU A 19 -0.26 6.38 -14.95
N PRO A 20 0.53 5.44 -15.51
CA PRO A 20 0.45 5.10 -16.92
C PRO A 20 -0.94 4.59 -17.35
N LEU A 21 -1.63 3.84 -16.49
CA LEU A 21 -2.98 3.35 -16.79
C LEU A 21 -4.01 4.49 -16.82
N MET A 22 -3.91 5.47 -15.92
CA MET A 22 -4.72 6.69 -15.96
C MET A 22 -4.50 7.47 -17.26
N ASP A 23 -3.24 7.57 -17.69
CA ASP A 23 -2.84 8.32 -18.89
C ASP A 23 -3.28 7.61 -20.20
N SER A 24 -3.30 6.28 -20.23
CA SER A 24 -3.58 5.50 -21.45
C SER A 24 -5.02 5.01 -21.59
N THR A 25 -5.74 4.74 -20.50
CA THR A 25 -7.08 4.13 -20.54
C THR A 25 -8.17 5.06 -20.00
N GLY A 26 -7.80 6.23 -19.47
CA GLY A 26 -8.72 7.13 -18.78
C GLY A 26 -8.89 6.77 -17.30
N HIS A 27 -9.28 7.76 -16.50
CA HIS A 27 -9.20 7.67 -15.04
C HIS A 27 -10.28 6.79 -14.40
N ALA A 28 -11.36 6.44 -15.10
CA ALA A 28 -12.41 5.55 -14.59
C ALA A 28 -12.51 4.22 -15.37
N SER A 29 -11.43 3.83 -16.06
CA SER A 29 -11.45 2.63 -16.89
C SER A 29 -11.61 1.36 -16.07
N GLY A 30 -12.29 0.35 -16.64
CA GLY A 30 -12.39 -0.97 -16.02
C GLY A 30 -11.03 -1.67 -15.86
N VAL A 31 -9.98 -1.23 -16.55
CA VAL A 31 -8.60 -1.72 -16.36
C VAL A 31 -8.02 -1.13 -15.07
N LEU A 32 -8.16 0.18 -14.87
CA LEU A 32 -7.65 0.85 -13.67
C LEU A 32 -8.37 0.36 -12.40
N LEU A 33 -9.69 0.15 -12.46
CA LEU A 33 -10.45 -0.39 -11.34
C LEU A 33 -10.03 -1.82 -10.99
N ARG A 34 -9.68 -2.64 -11.99
CA ARG A 34 -9.12 -3.98 -11.75
C ARG A 34 -7.74 -3.90 -11.11
N GLU A 35 -6.84 -3.05 -11.61
CA GLU A 35 -5.52 -2.88 -11.01
C GLU A 35 -5.62 -2.40 -9.55
N ARG A 36 -6.58 -1.51 -9.27
CA ARG A 36 -6.93 -1.07 -7.90
C ARG A 36 -7.33 -2.22 -6.98
N LEU A 37 -8.18 -3.13 -7.45
CA LEU A 37 -8.59 -4.29 -6.66
C LEU A 37 -7.43 -5.27 -6.45
N GLU A 38 -6.64 -5.53 -7.48
CA GLU A 38 -5.48 -6.43 -7.39
C GLU A 38 -4.42 -5.88 -6.43
N PHE A 39 -4.12 -4.58 -6.51
CA PHE A 39 -3.23 -3.92 -5.56
C PHE A 39 -3.77 -4.02 -4.13
N SER A 40 -5.07 -3.78 -3.93
CA SER A 40 -5.70 -3.88 -2.61
C SER A 40 -5.53 -5.28 -1.99
N ARG A 41 -5.70 -6.33 -2.79
CA ARG A 41 -5.53 -7.72 -2.34
C ARG A 41 -4.08 -7.98 -1.95
N LEU A 42 -3.15 -7.60 -2.82
CA LEU A 42 -1.74 -7.85 -2.60
C LEU A 42 -1.21 -7.11 -1.37
N PHE A 43 -1.59 -5.84 -1.18
CA PHE A 43 -1.26 -5.11 0.04
C PHE A 43 -1.87 -5.73 1.30
N GLN A 44 -3.12 -6.18 1.23
CA GLN A 44 -3.77 -6.82 2.36
C GLN A 44 -3.05 -8.12 2.75
N THR A 45 -2.64 -8.94 1.76
CA THR A 45 -1.87 -10.16 2.00
C THR A 45 -0.52 -9.84 2.61
N HIS A 46 0.27 -8.96 1.97
CA HIS A 46 1.59 -8.53 2.47
C HIS A 46 1.51 -8.06 3.92
N SER A 47 0.62 -7.11 4.20
CA SER A 47 0.48 -6.54 5.55
C SER A 47 -0.05 -7.52 6.60
N GLN A 48 -0.73 -8.59 6.23
CA GLN A 48 -1.13 -9.64 7.18
C GLN A 48 0.04 -10.57 7.50
N GLU A 49 0.80 -10.96 6.49
CA GLU A 49 1.96 -11.84 6.64
C GLU A 49 3.07 -11.15 7.44
N GLU A 50 3.35 -9.90 7.11
CA GLU A 50 4.36 -9.12 7.80
C GLU A 50 3.95 -8.79 9.25
N GLN A 51 2.68 -8.43 9.49
CA GLN A 51 2.19 -8.24 10.86
C GLN A 51 2.32 -9.52 11.69
N ARG A 52 2.08 -10.71 11.10
CA ARG A 52 2.30 -11.99 11.81
C ARG A 52 3.77 -12.20 12.14
N ALA A 53 4.67 -11.92 11.20
CA ALA A 53 6.12 -12.03 11.41
C ALA A 53 6.61 -11.07 12.50
N VAL A 54 6.16 -9.81 12.47
CA VAL A 54 6.49 -8.78 13.47
C VAL A 54 5.99 -9.16 14.86
N VAL A 55 4.77 -9.68 14.99
CA VAL A 55 4.21 -10.15 16.27
C VAL A 55 5.00 -11.34 16.81
N ALA A 56 5.32 -12.32 15.95
CA ALA A 56 6.12 -13.48 16.34
C ALA A 56 7.51 -13.07 16.83
N ARG A 57 8.18 -12.13 16.12
CA ARG A 57 9.47 -11.60 16.52
C ARG A 57 9.40 -10.84 17.84
N ALA A 58 8.41 -9.97 18.04
CA ALA A 58 8.23 -9.24 19.29
C ALA A 58 8.00 -10.14 20.50
N ALA A 59 7.36 -11.30 20.30
CA ALA A 59 7.18 -12.30 21.36
C ALA A 59 8.49 -13.04 21.71
N ALA A 60 9.37 -13.25 20.72
CA ALA A 60 10.68 -13.90 20.93
C ALA A 60 11.76 -12.93 21.44
N GLU A 61 11.70 -11.66 21.03
CA GLU A 61 12.68 -10.62 21.31
C GLU A 61 12.00 -9.42 21.99
N PRO A 62 11.91 -9.37 23.34
CA PRO A 62 11.23 -8.28 24.04
C PRO A 62 11.75 -6.88 23.71
N GLY A 63 13.05 -6.75 23.39
CA GLY A 63 13.66 -5.49 22.95
C GLY A 63 13.14 -4.97 21.60
N PHE A 64 12.49 -5.82 20.81
CA PHE A 64 11.88 -5.47 19.52
C PHE A 64 10.45 -4.91 19.67
N ALA A 65 9.84 -5.02 20.86
CA ALA A 65 8.46 -4.57 21.09
C ALA A 65 8.20 -3.10 20.72
N PRO A 66 9.11 -2.13 20.96
CA PRO A 66 8.93 -0.76 20.51
C PRO A 66 8.87 -0.63 18.98
N THR A 67 9.75 -1.34 18.26
CA THR A 67 9.76 -1.38 16.78
C THR A 67 8.47 -1.99 16.24
N ALA A 68 8.01 -3.09 16.85
CA ALA A 68 6.74 -3.73 16.48
C ALA A 68 5.53 -2.82 16.71
N ALA A 69 5.53 -2.02 17.78
CA ALA A 69 4.49 -1.03 18.03
C ALA A 69 4.52 0.10 16.98
N ALA A 70 5.70 0.62 16.65
CA ALA A 70 5.87 1.65 15.63
C ALA A 70 5.39 1.15 14.24
N TYR A 71 5.71 -0.10 13.88
CA TYR A 71 5.23 -0.71 12.65
C TYR A 71 3.70 -0.76 12.59
N ARG A 72 3.07 -1.30 13.64
CA ARG A 72 1.61 -1.41 13.71
C ARG A 72 0.93 -0.05 13.54
N ASP A 73 1.44 0.98 14.22
CA ASP A 73 0.88 2.34 14.13
C ASP A 73 0.99 2.92 12.70
N GLN A 74 2.11 2.69 12.01
CA GLN A 74 2.28 3.11 10.61
C GLN A 74 1.35 2.34 9.67
N LEU A 75 1.27 1.03 9.85
CA LEU A 75 0.43 0.16 9.03
C LEU A 75 -1.06 0.50 9.19
N ASP A 76 -1.53 0.73 10.42
CA ASP A 76 -2.92 1.09 10.70
C ASP A 76 -3.29 2.45 10.10
N ARG A 77 -2.37 3.43 10.16
CA ARG A 77 -2.55 4.72 9.46
C ARG A 77 -2.67 4.53 7.95
N LEU A 78 -1.79 3.74 7.34
CA LEU A 78 -1.82 3.50 5.89
C LEU A 78 -3.10 2.77 5.47
N ARG A 79 -3.58 1.80 6.26
CA ARG A 79 -4.87 1.12 6.04
C ARG A 79 -6.04 2.09 6.13
N ALA A 80 -6.03 2.99 7.12
CA ALA A 80 -7.05 4.02 7.26
C ALA A 80 -7.05 5.00 6.08
N ASP A 81 -5.86 5.48 5.66
CA ASP A 81 -5.71 6.35 4.49
C ASP A 81 -6.20 5.67 3.22
N TYR A 82 -5.86 4.40 3.02
CA TYR A 82 -6.31 3.62 1.87
C TYR A 82 -7.84 3.48 1.89
N SER A 83 -8.42 3.09 3.02
CA SER A 83 -9.88 2.98 3.17
C SER A 83 -10.59 4.32 2.86
N ALA A 84 -10.08 5.42 3.41
CA ALA A 84 -10.59 6.76 3.13
C ALA A 84 -10.46 7.14 1.65
N HIS A 85 -9.32 6.83 1.02
CA HIS A 85 -9.12 7.00 -0.42
C HIS A 85 -10.15 6.22 -1.22
N ILE A 86 -10.43 4.96 -0.82
CA ILE A 86 -11.41 4.13 -1.53
C ILE A 86 -12.82 4.74 -1.44
N ALA A 87 -13.22 5.16 -0.25
CA ALA A 87 -14.54 5.75 0.01
C ALA A 87 -14.72 7.11 -0.67
N HIS A 88 -13.66 7.94 -0.72
CA HIS A 88 -13.71 9.26 -1.32
C HIS A 88 -13.70 9.23 -2.85
N TRP A 89 -13.11 8.20 -3.45
CA TRP A 89 -12.97 8.05 -4.91
C TRP A 89 -13.76 6.86 -5.46
N PRO A 90 -15.10 6.88 -5.45
CA PRO A 90 -15.90 5.95 -6.24
C PRO A 90 -15.72 6.24 -7.75
N PRO A 91 -16.01 5.29 -8.66
CA PRO A 91 -15.82 5.47 -10.10
C PRO A 91 -16.45 6.74 -10.67
N ALA A 92 -17.64 7.12 -10.18
CA ALA A 92 -18.32 8.34 -10.60
C ALA A 92 -17.55 9.62 -10.21
N ALA A 93 -16.99 9.68 -9.00
CA ALA A 93 -16.21 10.84 -8.54
C ALA A 93 -14.89 10.97 -9.31
N ILE A 94 -14.26 9.84 -9.64
CA ILE A 94 -13.03 9.82 -10.44
C ILE A 94 -13.26 10.41 -11.83
N GLY A 95 -14.41 10.12 -12.46
CA GLY A 95 -14.77 10.69 -13.75
C GLY A 95 -14.96 12.21 -13.72
N THR A 96 -15.49 12.73 -12.60
CA THR A 96 -15.75 14.17 -12.40
C THR A 96 -14.49 14.96 -12.04
N ASP A 97 -13.56 14.36 -11.28
CA ASP A 97 -12.28 14.99 -10.93
C ASP A 97 -11.08 14.04 -11.16
N PRO A 98 -10.66 13.86 -12.43
CA PRO A 98 -9.50 13.05 -12.78
C PRO A 98 -8.19 13.55 -12.17
N ALA A 99 -8.01 14.87 -12.09
CA ALA A 99 -6.78 15.49 -11.61
C ALA A 99 -6.62 15.33 -10.10
N GLY A 100 -7.70 15.54 -9.34
CA GLY A 100 -7.73 15.28 -7.90
C GLY A 100 -7.51 13.81 -7.59
N TYR A 101 -8.12 12.90 -8.36
CA TYR A 101 -7.87 11.47 -8.19
C TYR A 101 -6.40 11.10 -8.41
N ARG A 102 -5.78 11.63 -9.48
CA ARG A 102 -4.35 11.43 -9.74
C ARG A 102 -3.49 11.92 -8.58
N ALA A 103 -3.74 13.13 -8.08
CA ALA A 103 -3.01 13.70 -6.94
C ALA A 103 -3.16 12.87 -5.67
N ALA A 104 -4.36 12.35 -5.41
CA ALA A 104 -4.63 11.47 -4.28
C ALA A 104 -3.89 10.13 -4.41
N VAL A 105 -3.84 9.54 -5.61
CA VAL A 105 -3.06 8.31 -5.86
C VAL A 105 -1.57 8.54 -5.67
N VAL A 106 -1.01 9.66 -6.16
CA VAL A 106 0.41 10.00 -5.92
C VAL A 106 0.71 10.15 -4.42
N THR A 107 -0.20 10.79 -3.67
CA THR A 107 -0.04 10.95 -2.21
C THR A 107 -0.03 9.61 -1.50
N LEU A 108 -0.98 8.73 -1.85
CA LEU A 108 -1.06 7.39 -1.32
C LEU A 108 0.22 6.59 -1.68
N GLN A 109 0.68 6.70 -2.92
CA GLN A 109 1.89 6.02 -3.37
C GLN A 109 3.12 6.40 -2.54
N ARG A 110 3.30 7.69 -2.23
CA ARG A 110 4.40 8.15 -1.38
C ARG A 110 4.35 7.50 0.00
N ARG A 111 3.19 7.49 0.66
CA ARG A 111 3.04 6.87 1.99
C ARG A 111 3.34 5.37 1.98
N PHE A 112 2.95 4.67 0.92
CA PHE A 112 3.32 3.28 0.72
C PHE A 112 4.82 3.09 0.56
N HIS A 113 5.48 3.91 -0.26
CA HIS A 113 6.94 3.85 -0.41
C HIS A 113 7.67 4.14 0.91
N ASP A 114 7.18 5.08 1.70
CA ASP A 114 7.75 5.42 3.00
C ASP A 114 7.64 4.24 3.98
N LEU A 115 6.49 3.53 3.99
CA LEU A 115 6.32 2.32 4.79
C LEU A 115 7.29 1.22 4.36
N LEU A 116 7.34 0.86 3.07
CA LEU A 116 8.24 -0.19 2.58
C LEU A 116 9.72 0.12 2.88
N ALA A 117 10.11 1.39 2.72
CA ALA A 117 11.48 1.82 3.03
C ALA A 117 11.74 1.81 4.54
N TRP A 118 10.72 2.03 5.37
CA TRP A 118 10.84 1.89 6.82
C TRP A 118 10.99 0.41 7.20
N GLU A 119 10.18 -0.49 6.64
CA GLU A 119 10.25 -1.94 6.84
C GLU A 119 11.65 -2.45 6.51
N GLU A 120 12.19 -2.07 5.35
CA GLU A 120 13.55 -2.43 4.91
C GLU A 120 14.68 -1.95 5.83
N ARG A 121 14.46 -0.87 6.60
CA ARG A 121 15.47 -0.34 7.53
C ARG A 121 15.39 -0.91 8.94
N HIS A 122 14.23 -1.42 9.35
CA HIS A 122 13.96 -1.74 10.76
C HIS A 122 13.48 -3.17 10.99
N LEU A 123 12.90 -3.81 9.99
CA LEU A 123 12.36 -5.17 10.09
C LEU A 123 13.24 -6.20 9.38
N LEU A 124 13.93 -5.80 8.30
CA LEU A 124 14.86 -6.62 7.51
C LEU A 124 16.32 -6.38 7.90
#